data_AF-A0A0H3CV70-F1
#
_entry.id   AF-A0A0H3CV70-F1
#
_cell.length_a   1.000
_cell.length_b   1.000
_cell.length_c   1.000
_cell.angle_alpha   90.00
_cell.angle_beta   90.00
_cell.angle_gamma   90.00
#
_symmetry.space_group_name_H-M   'P 1'
#
loop_
_entity.id
_entity.type
_entity.pdbx_description
1 polymer ?
#
loop_
_entity_poly.entity_id
_entity_poly.type
_entity_poly.pdbx_seq_one_letter_code
_entity_poly.pdbx_strand_id
1 'polypeptide(L)'
;MSCNDATTIERVSEHPRLDKTPDTSEPEDLPVRSQRDHVWCLNRKHRWALANGGSGYHHALRLSTQVCARCWARRQPRARWLVVDHRTPMPADQADQLDDRGARILVVARRPAVRAGAGRLEVRVRGIVVAITELQLCGIDHRGVVRHIQVDPAHRRRGFGTLLLDAAQARGPGYHWSTVRLDQSEDSQDFWAYQDPAEPLHLGEPHYCTHMREANGEWV
;
A
#
# COMPACT_ATOMS: atom_id res chain seq x y z
N MET A 1 51.96 17.93 60.42
CA MET A 1 51.72 16.77 59.53
C MET A 1 50.46 16.09 60.01
N SER A 2 49.34 16.33 59.33
CA SER A 2 48.07 15.65 59.55
C SER A 2 47.45 15.49 58.16
N CYS A 3 47.41 14.27 57.66
CA CYS A 3 46.84 13.93 56.36
C CYS A 3 45.35 13.64 56.59
N ASN A 4 44.46 14.42 55.98
CA ASN A 4 43.05 14.07 55.86
C ASN A 4 42.84 13.51 54.46
N ASP A 5 42.79 12.19 54.35
CA ASP A 5 42.34 11.49 53.15
C ASP A 5 40.83 11.62 53.02
N ALA A 6 40.41 12.37 52.00
CA ALA A 6 39.05 12.35 51.50
C ALA A 6 38.94 11.19 50.49
N THR A 7 38.23 10.12 50.85
CA THR A 7 37.81 9.12 49.87
C THR A 7 36.56 8.42 50.36
N THR A 8 35.42 8.65 49.70
CA THR A 8 34.32 7.67 49.50
C THR A 8 33.24 8.37 48.68
N ILE A 9 33.25 8.23 47.35
CA ILE A 9 32.05 8.06 46.51
C ILE A 9 32.49 7.39 45.21
N GLU A 10 32.21 6.10 45.02
CA GLU A 10 31.84 5.58 43.70
C GLU A 10 30.76 4.51 43.88
N ARG A 11 29.51 4.90 43.58
CA ARG A 11 28.43 3.95 43.27
C ARG A 11 28.74 3.34 41.91
N VAL A 12 29.16 2.08 41.90
CA VAL A 12 29.17 1.27 40.68
C VAL A 12 27.71 1.10 40.26
N SER A 13 27.31 1.91 39.28
CA SER A 13 26.02 1.76 38.61
C SER A 13 26.12 0.54 37.71
N GLU A 14 25.50 -0.57 38.12
CA GLU A 14 25.31 -1.73 37.25
C GLU A 14 24.45 -1.30 36.06
N HIS A 15 25.10 -1.03 34.93
CA HIS A 15 24.41 -0.93 33.65
C HIS A 15 23.86 -2.31 33.29
N PRO A 16 22.54 -2.46 33.10
CA PRO A 16 22.00 -3.71 32.59
C PRO A 16 22.56 -3.91 31.18
N ARG A 17 23.30 -5.02 30.99
CA ARG A 17 23.79 -5.44 29.68
C ARG A 17 22.60 -5.53 28.72
N LEU A 18 22.66 -4.74 27.66
CA LEU A 18 21.79 -4.79 26.48
C LEU A 18 22.10 -6.05 25.65
N ASP A 19 22.00 -7.25 26.25
CA ASP A 19 22.10 -8.54 25.54
C ASP A 19 20.70 -9.08 25.23
N LYS A 20 19.87 -8.27 24.59
CA LYS A 20 18.78 -8.80 23.78
C LYS A 20 19.22 -8.68 22.33
N THR A 21 19.75 -9.77 21.78
CA THR A 21 19.69 -9.99 20.33
C THR A 21 18.26 -9.65 19.89
N PRO A 22 18.08 -8.67 18.98
CA PRO A 22 16.76 -8.35 18.49
C PRO A 22 16.15 -9.61 17.89
N ASP A 23 14.88 -9.85 18.21
CA ASP A 23 14.07 -10.85 17.55
C ASP A 23 14.31 -10.74 16.04
N THR A 24 14.92 -11.77 15.46
CA THR A 24 15.35 -11.79 14.05
C THR A 24 14.21 -12.15 13.10
N SER A 25 13.00 -12.34 13.62
CA SER A 25 11.82 -12.46 12.79
C SER A 25 11.49 -11.11 12.14
N GLU A 26 11.56 -11.04 10.81
CA GLU A 26 11.12 -9.85 10.09
C GLU A 26 9.61 -9.62 10.32
N PRO A 27 9.18 -8.40 10.66
CA PRO A 27 7.77 -8.13 10.92
C PRO A 27 6.92 -8.40 9.66
N GLU A 28 5.98 -9.34 9.75
CA GLU A 28 5.10 -9.71 8.63
C GLU A 28 3.99 -8.67 8.37
N ASP A 29 3.82 -7.72 9.28
CA ASP A 29 2.76 -6.71 9.30
C ASP A 29 3.17 -5.38 8.67
N LEU A 30 4.36 -5.29 8.07
CA LEU A 30 4.85 -4.08 7.44
C LEU A 30 3.81 -3.47 6.49
N PRO A 31 3.69 -2.14 6.45
CA PRO A 31 2.84 -1.49 5.48
C PRO A 31 3.42 -1.68 4.07
N VAL A 32 2.54 -1.61 3.07
CA VAL A 32 2.86 -1.73 1.66
C VAL A 32 2.79 -0.39 0.97
N ARG A 33 3.53 -0.29 -0.14
CA ARG A 33 3.47 0.82 -1.07
C ARG A 33 3.66 0.30 -2.49
N SER A 34 2.95 0.88 -3.44
CA SER A 34 3.15 0.64 -4.86
C SER A 34 4.55 1.07 -5.31
N GLN A 35 5.11 0.34 -6.28
CA GLN A 35 6.35 0.69 -6.99
C GLN A 35 6.15 1.86 -7.99
N ARG A 36 5.49 2.95 -7.58
CA ARG A 36 5.49 4.21 -8.34
C ARG A 36 6.58 5.15 -7.81
N ASP A 37 6.87 6.20 -8.56
CA ASP A 37 7.70 7.27 -8.05
C ASP A 37 6.87 8.10 -7.08
N HIS A 38 7.35 8.17 -5.84
CA HIS A 38 6.68 8.89 -4.77
C HIS A 38 7.52 10.06 -4.32
N VAL A 39 6.93 11.26 -4.32
CA VAL A 39 7.63 12.47 -3.87
C VAL A 39 7.90 12.45 -2.36
N TRP A 40 7.01 11.83 -1.59
CA TRP A 40 7.06 11.82 -0.12
C TRP A 40 7.30 10.43 0.45
N CYS A 41 7.89 10.33 1.63
CA CYS A 41 7.94 9.08 2.40
C CYS A 41 6.52 8.62 2.80
N LEU A 42 6.38 7.39 3.29
CA LEU A 42 5.06 6.81 3.60
C LEU A 42 4.31 7.55 4.73
N ASN A 43 5.00 8.33 5.57
CA ASN A 43 4.38 9.20 6.57
C ASN A 43 3.99 10.59 6.02
N ARG A 44 4.31 10.90 4.75
CA ARG A 44 4.14 12.23 4.13
C ARG A 44 4.83 13.40 4.85
N LYS A 45 5.90 13.11 5.64
CA LYS A 45 6.64 14.14 6.39
C LYS A 45 7.93 14.60 5.69
N HIS A 46 8.55 13.73 4.90
CA HIS A 46 9.84 14.00 4.27
C HIS A 46 9.79 13.73 2.78
N ARG A 47 10.31 14.66 1.96
CA ARG A 47 10.51 14.40 0.53
C ARG A 47 11.51 13.26 0.38
N TRP A 48 11.20 12.28 -0.47
CA TRP A 48 11.99 11.06 -0.61
C TRP A 48 13.43 11.35 -1.02
N ALA A 49 13.63 12.28 -1.97
CA ALA A 49 14.95 12.74 -2.42
C ALA A 49 15.82 13.35 -1.30
N LEU A 50 15.21 13.84 -0.21
CA LEU A 50 15.90 14.47 0.93
C LEU A 50 15.90 13.58 2.19
N ALA A 51 15.20 12.46 2.15
CA ALA A 51 14.98 11.60 3.31
C ALA A 51 16.17 10.71 3.65
N ASN A 52 17.22 10.70 2.81
CA ASN A 52 18.30 9.72 2.80
C ASN A 52 17.73 8.29 2.80
N GLY A 53 16.95 7.96 1.77
CA GLY A 53 16.22 6.70 1.68
C GLY A 53 17.15 5.49 1.62
N GLY A 54 16.80 4.43 2.33
CA GLY A 54 17.46 3.13 2.23
C GLY A 54 16.58 2.10 1.52
N SER A 55 17.21 1.10 0.91
CA SER A 55 16.53 -0.08 0.37
C SER A 55 17.01 -1.34 1.09
N GLY A 56 16.19 -2.38 1.05
CA GLY A 56 16.51 -3.70 1.60
C GLY A 56 15.60 -4.76 0.99
N TYR A 57 15.55 -5.94 1.60
CA TYR A 57 14.74 -7.05 1.12
C TYR A 57 14.09 -7.77 2.28
N HIS A 58 12.82 -8.15 2.12
CA HIS A 58 12.06 -8.94 3.08
C HIS A 58 12.03 -10.39 2.59
N HIS A 59 12.86 -11.26 3.16
CA HIS A 59 13.10 -12.60 2.62
C HIS A 59 11.85 -13.47 2.68
N ALA A 60 11.08 -13.37 3.76
CA ALA A 60 9.88 -14.16 3.95
C ALA A 60 8.75 -13.79 2.97
N LEU A 61 8.73 -12.56 2.43
CA LEU A 61 7.71 -12.12 1.46
C LEU A 61 8.27 -11.96 0.05
N ARG A 62 9.58 -12.13 -0.09
CA ARG A 62 10.35 -11.97 -1.32
C ARG A 62 10.15 -10.61 -2.00
N LEU A 63 10.00 -9.55 -1.21
CA LEU A 63 9.76 -8.19 -1.68
C LEU A 63 10.89 -7.26 -1.28
N SER A 64 11.16 -6.26 -2.13
CA SER A 64 12.03 -5.16 -1.73
C SER A 64 11.37 -4.35 -0.63
N THR A 65 12.18 -3.77 0.24
CA THR A 65 11.74 -2.83 1.26
C THR A 65 12.39 -1.49 1.05
N GLN A 66 11.71 -0.44 1.46
CA GLN A 66 12.24 0.91 1.52
C GLN A 66 12.11 1.46 2.93
N VAL A 67 13.04 2.34 3.32
CA VAL A 67 13.05 2.99 4.62
C VAL A 67 13.33 4.48 4.47
N CYS A 68 12.56 5.31 5.19
CA CYS A 68 12.87 6.72 5.37
C CYS A 68 13.79 6.88 6.59
N ALA A 69 15.09 7.13 6.37
CA ALA A 69 16.07 7.21 7.46
C ALA A 69 15.71 8.25 8.52
N ARG A 70 15.10 9.38 8.13
CA ARG A 70 14.61 10.41 9.06
C ARG A 70 13.46 9.92 9.95
N CYS A 71 12.48 9.22 9.37
CA CYS A 71 11.39 8.61 10.14
C CYS A 71 11.91 7.48 11.04
N TRP A 72 12.85 6.68 10.53
CA TRP A 72 13.47 5.59 11.25
C TRP A 72 14.22 6.09 12.50
N ALA A 73 15.09 7.09 12.35
CA ALA A 73 15.82 7.69 13.47
C ALA A 73 14.90 8.26 14.55
N ARG A 74 13.71 8.73 14.17
CA ARG A 74 12.67 9.25 15.08
C ARG A 74 11.66 8.20 15.53
N ARG A 75 11.92 6.91 15.27
CA ARG A 75 11.05 5.77 15.60
C ARG A 75 9.59 6.00 15.20
N GLN A 76 9.37 6.67 14.07
CA GLN A 76 8.02 6.93 13.57
C GLN A 76 7.40 5.62 13.06
N PRO A 77 6.09 5.43 13.23
CA PRO A 77 5.39 4.32 12.60
C PRO A 77 5.59 4.39 11.09
N ARG A 78 5.53 3.26 10.37
CA ARG A 78 5.64 3.23 8.90
C ARG A 78 6.94 3.83 8.33
N ALA A 79 8.02 3.83 9.11
CA ALA A 79 9.33 4.29 8.66
C ALA A 79 9.94 3.34 7.60
N ARG A 80 9.60 2.05 7.66
CA ARG A 80 9.92 1.00 6.68
C ARG A 80 8.63 0.46 6.05
N TRP A 81 8.66 0.10 4.78
CA TRP A 81 7.54 -0.50 4.05
C TRP A 81 8.01 -1.49 2.99
N LEU A 82 7.10 -2.40 2.61
CA LEU A 82 7.25 -3.31 1.48
C LEU A 82 6.90 -2.58 0.19
N VAL A 83 7.67 -2.81 -0.87
CA VAL A 83 7.38 -2.28 -2.21
C VAL A 83 6.76 -3.38 -3.05
N VAL A 84 5.57 -3.12 -3.57
CA VAL A 84 4.79 -4.09 -4.35
C VAL A 84 4.70 -3.63 -5.81
N ASP A 85 5.01 -4.52 -6.75
CA ASP A 85 4.71 -4.28 -8.15
C ASP A 85 3.19 -4.30 -8.34
N HIS A 86 2.67 -3.16 -8.78
CA HIS A 86 1.25 -2.90 -8.99
C HIS A 86 0.90 -2.77 -10.49
N ARG A 87 1.92 -2.63 -11.35
CA ARG A 87 1.75 -2.38 -12.79
C ARG A 87 1.46 -3.66 -13.55
N THR A 88 1.89 -4.79 -12.99
CA THR A 88 1.71 -6.11 -13.60
C THR A 88 0.83 -7.01 -12.71
N PRO A 89 -0.48 -6.71 -12.54
CA PRO A 89 -1.37 -7.60 -11.81
C PRO A 89 -1.37 -9.00 -12.43
N MET A 90 -1.24 -10.01 -11.58
CA MET A 90 -1.29 -11.40 -11.99
C MET A 90 -2.71 -11.79 -12.42
N PRO A 91 -2.90 -12.50 -13.53
CA PRO A 91 -4.19 -13.10 -13.88
C PRO A 91 -4.67 -14.07 -12.80
N ALA A 92 -5.97 -14.08 -12.51
CA ALA A 92 -6.52 -14.90 -11.42
C ALA A 92 -6.29 -16.41 -11.60
N ASP A 93 -6.37 -16.92 -12.82
CA ASP A 93 -6.07 -18.30 -13.17
C ASP A 93 -4.64 -18.72 -12.83
N GLN A 94 -3.67 -17.81 -12.99
CA GLN A 94 -2.29 -18.04 -12.59
C GLN A 94 -2.12 -17.92 -11.07
N ALA A 95 -2.79 -16.96 -10.44
CA ALA A 95 -2.73 -16.76 -9.00
C ALA A 95 -3.32 -17.95 -8.23
N ASP A 96 -4.36 -18.59 -8.76
CA ASP A 96 -5.03 -19.74 -8.14
C ASP A 96 -4.19 -21.04 -8.27
N GLN A 97 -3.17 -21.08 -9.13
CA GLN A 97 -2.26 -22.21 -9.31
C GLN A 97 -0.99 -22.12 -8.45
N LEU A 98 -0.75 -21.00 -7.79
CA LEU A 98 0.43 -20.83 -6.94
C LEU A 98 0.27 -21.64 -5.64
N ASP A 99 1.28 -22.45 -5.34
CA ASP A 99 1.39 -23.09 -4.02
C ASP A 99 1.54 -22.00 -2.93
N ASP A 100 0.72 -22.12 -1.88
CA ASP A 100 0.72 -21.26 -0.69
C ASP A 100 2.11 -21.15 -0.02
N ARG A 101 3.02 -22.08 -0.32
CA ARG A 101 4.42 -22.06 0.15
C ARG A 101 5.23 -20.86 -0.35
N GLY A 102 4.77 -20.15 -1.37
CA GLY A 102 5.36 -18.89 -1.81
C GLY A 102 4.74 -17.70 -1.07
N ALA A 103 5.19 -17.39 0.15
CA ALA A 103 4.73 -16.23 0.88
C ALA A 103 5.00 -14.94 0.06
N ARG A 104 3.92 -14.36 -0.48
CA ARG A 104 3.95 -13.19 -1.36
C ARG A 104 2.74 -12.29 -1.09
N ILE A 105 2.95 -11.00 -1.30
CA ILE A 105 1.87 -10.05 -1.51
C ILE A 105 1.72 -9.90 -3.02
N LEU A 106 0.53 -10.22 -3.54
CA LEU A 106 0.23 -10.21 -4.98
C LEU A 106 -0.95 -9.29 -5.26
N VAL A 107 -0.87 -8.54 -6.35
CA VAL A 107 -2.03 -7.90 -6.95
C VAL A 107 -2.56 -8.84 -8.02
N VAL A 108 -3.83 -9.23 -7.93
CA VAL A 108 -4.48 -10.18 -8.83
C VAL A 108 -5.58 -9.46 -9.61
N ALA A 109 -5.70 -9.71 -10.91
CA ALA A 109 -6.73 -9.15 -11.76
C ALA A 109 -7.75 -10.20 -12.21
N ARG A 110 -9.03 -9.89 -12.00
CA ARG A 110 -10.17 -10.59 -12.58
C ARG A 110 -10.79 -9.72 -13.66
N ARG A 111 -10.83 -10.25 -14.89
CA ARG A 111 -11.38 -9.56 -16.06
C ARG A 111 -12.91 -9.48 -15.94
N PRO A 112 -13.52 -8.41 -16.46
CA PRO A 112 -14.98 -8.35 -16.60
C PRO A 112 -15.47 -9.41 -17.60
N ALA A 113 -16.71 -9.86 -17.45
CA ALA A 113 -17.35 -10.79 -18.40
C ALA A 113 -17.61 -10.15 -19.77
N VAL A 114 -17.80 -8.83 -19.82
CA VAL A 114 -18.03 -8.06 -21.04
C VAL A 114 -17.05 -6.89 -21.12
N ARG A 115 -16.75 -6.42 -22.34
CA ARG A 115 -15.94 -5.21 -22.55
C ARG A 115 -16.62 -4.02 -21.89
N ALA A 116 -15.81 -3.09 -21.37
CA ALA A 116 -16.29 -1.97 -20.57
C ALA A 116 -17.16 -2.35 -19.36
N GLY A 117 -17.24 -3.63 -18.97
CA GLY A 117 -17.92 -4.07 -17.76
C GLY A 117 -17.05 -3.97 -16.51
N ALA A 118 -17.65 -4.27 -15.35
CA ALA A 118 -16.96 -4.24 -14.06
C ALA A 118 -16.01 -5.43 -13.91
N GLY A 119 -14.71 -5.14 -13.77
CA GLY A 119 -13.69 -6.08 -13.35
C GLY A 119 -13.29 -5.88 -11.89
N ARG A 120 -12.37 -6.70 -11.40
CA ARG A 120 -11.90 -6.64 -10.01
C ARG A 120 -10.39 -6.76 -9.94
N LEU A 121 -9.78 -6.01 -9.02
CA LEU A 121 -8.42 -6.25 -8.53
C LEU A 121 -8.49 -6.74 -7.08
N GLU A 122 -7.61 -7.67 -6.72
CA GLU A 122 -7.49 -8.23 -5.37
C GLU A 122 -6.04 -8.04 -4.90
N VAL A 123 -5.84 -7.77 -3.61
CA VAL A 123 -4.55 -7.99 -2.96
C VAL A 123 -4.64 -9.30 -2.19
N ARG A 124 -3.75 -10.23 -2.52
CA ARG A 124 -3.59 -11.48 -1.77
C ARG A 124 -2.32 -11.46 -0.94
N VAL A 125 -2.42 -11.85 0.30
CA VAL A 125 -1.28 -12.07 1.21
C VAL A 125 -1.30 -13.56 1.55
N ARG A 126 -0.27 -14.30 1.09
CA ARG A 126 -0.19 -15.76 1.30
C ARG A 126 -1.47 -16.49 0.89
N GLY A 127 -1.93 -16.23 -0.34
CA GLY A 127 -3.17 -16.82 -0.88
C GLY A 127 -4.48 -16.18 -0.40
N ILE A 128 -4.48 -15.52 0.77
CA ILE A 128 -5.70 -14.93 1.36
C ILE A 128 -5.96 -13.56 0.76
N VAL A 129 -7.18 -13.33 0.25
CA VAL A 129 -7.63 -12.01 -0.21
C VAL A 129 -7.82 -11.08 1.00
N VAL A 130 -7.06 -9.99 1.06
CA VAL A 130 -7.11 -9.01 2.16
C VAL A 130 -7.66 -7.65 1.74
N ALA A 131 -7.71 -7.38 0.44
CA ALA A 131 -8.31 -6.18 -0.11
C ALA A 131 -8.82 -6.43 -1.53
N ILE A 132 -9.87 -5.71 -1.91
CA ILE A 132 -10.45 -5.75 -3.25
C ILE A 132 -10.80 -4.35 -3.74
N THR A 133 -10.75 -4.16 -5.05
CA THR A 133 -11.39 -3.02 -5.70
C THR A 133 -12.13 -3.47 -6.95
N GLU A 134 -13.30 -2.89 -7.17
CA GLU A 134 -14.04 -3.04 -8.42
C GLU A 134 -13.82 -1.81 -9.28
N LEU A 135 -13.53 -2.05 -10.56
CA LEU A 135 -13.22 -1.01 -11.52
C LEU A 135 -13.83 -1.32 -12.88
N GLN A 136 -14.14 -0.28 -13.62
CA GLN A 136 -14.68 -0.35 -14.97
C GLN A 136 -13.79 0.48 -15.89
N LEU A 137 -13.36 -0.11 -17.00
CA LEU A 137 -12.41 0.50 -17.94
C LEU A 137 -12.97 0.44 -19.36
N CYS A 138 -13.02 1.59 -20.03
CA CYS A 138 -13.36 1.67 -21.44
C CYS A 138 -12.12 2.06 -22.22
N GLY A 139 -11.62 1.12 -23.03
CA GLY A 139 -10.47 1.36 -23.89
C GLY A 139 -10.75 2.21 -25.12
N ILE A 140 -12.01 2.48 -25.45
CA ILE A 140 -12.41 3.32 -26.58
C ILE A 140 -12.44 4.79 -26.15
N ASP A 141 -13.15 5.08 -25.06
CA ASP A 141 -13.33 6.46 -24.56
C ASP A 141 -12.26 6.89 -23.54
N HIS A 142 -11.29 6.02 -23.25
CA HIS A 142 -10.22 6.23 -22.26
C HIS A 142 -10.77 6.67 -20.89
N ARG A 143 -11.79 5.96 -20.40
CA ARG A 143 -12.42 6.23 -19.10
C ARG A 143 -12.15 5.12 -18.11
N GLY A 144 -11.88 5.51 -16.87
CA GLY A 144 -11.73 4.59 -15.74
C GLY A 144 -12.65 5.01 -14.60
N VAL A 145 -13.42 4.06 -14.07
CA VAL A 145 -14.26 4.29 -12.88
C VAL A 145 -13.88 3.30 -11.80
N VAL A 146 -13.46 3.82 -10.64
CA VAL A 146 -13.25 3.02 -9.42
C VAL A 146 -14.58 3.00 -8.65
N ARG A 147 -15.18 1.81 -8.54
CA ARG A 147 -16.51 1.65 -7.93
C ARG A 147 -16.44 1.42 -6.44
N HIS A 148 -15.48 0.64 -5.98
CA HIS A 148 -15.38 0.33 -4.57
C HIS A 148 -13.95 -0.06 -4.22
N ILE A 149 -13.50 0.27 -3.02
CA ILE A 149 -12.25 -0.22 -2.44
C ILE A 149 -12.60 -0.73 -1.03
N GLN A 150 -12.30 -2.00 -0.78
CA GLN A 150 -12.47 -2.63 0.52
C GLN A 150 -11.17 -3.23 0.98
N VAL A 151 -10.87 -3.04 2.26
CA VAL A 151 -9.75 -3.67 2.94
C VAL A 151 -10.31 -4.36 4.18
N ASP A 152 -9.92 -5.62 4.38
CA ASP A 152 -10.19 -6.38 5.58
C ASP A 152 -9.80 -5.54 6.82
N PRO A 153 -10.66 -5.42 7.85
CA PRO A 153 -10.38 -4.64 9.07
C PRO A 153 -9.00 -4.92 9.69
N ALA A 154 -8.55 -6.18 9.75
CA ALA A 154 -7.26 -6.57 10.31
C ALA A 154 -6.07 -6.11 9.45
N HIS A 155 -6.32 -5.72 8.20
CA HIS A 155 -5.32 -5.28 7.23
C HIS A 155 -5.42 -3.78 6.91
N ARG A 156 -6.32 -3.05 7.56
CA ARG A 156 -6.46 -1.59 7.37
C ARG A 156 -5.21 -0.84 7.81
N ARG A 157 -5.07 0.39 7.29
CA ARG A 157 -3.95 1.31 7.56
C ARG A 157 -2.55 0.77 7.17
N ARG A 158 -2.49 -0.37 6.47
CA ARG A 158 -1.27 -0.94 5.88
C ARG A 158 -0.98 -0.48 4.45
N GLY A 159 -1.88 0.28 3.81
CA GLY A 159 -1.66 0.83 2.46
C GLY A 159 -2.25 0.02 1.29
N PHE A 160 -2.96 -1.08 1.57
CA PHE A 160 -3.58 -1.92 0.53
C PHE A 160 -4.61 -1.17 -0.33
N GLY A 161 -5.40 -0.25 0.26
CA GLY A 161 -6.36 0.56 -0.51
C GLY A 161 -5.66 1.48 -1.53
N THR A 162 -4.59 2.15 -1.12
CA THR A 162 -3.79 2.99 -2.04
C THR A 162 -3.06 2.14 -3.08
N LEU A 163 -2.55 0.97 -2.70
CA LEU A 163 -1.95 0.02 -3.64
C LEU A 163 -2.95 -0.39 -4.73
N LEU A 164 -4.21 -0.66 -4.37
CA LEU A 164 -5.26 -1.01 -5.32
C LEU A 164 -5.64 0.16 -6.23
N LEU A 165 -5.70 1.39 -5.71
CA LEU A 165 -5.93 2.58 -6.51
C LEU A 165 -4.80 2.80 -7.53
N ASP A 166 -3.55 2.69 -7.08
CA ASP A 166 -2.38 2.80 -7.97
C ASP A 166 -2.39 1.68 -9.03
N ALA A 167 -2.72 0.43 -8.64
CA ALA A 167 -2.85 -0.69 -9.56
C ALA A 167 -3.98 -0.50 -10.58
N ALA A 168 -5.10 0.13 -10.17
CA ALA A 168 -6.18 0.47 -11.09
C ALA A 168 -5.68 1.50 -12.12
N GLN A 169 -5.07 2.60 -11.68
CA GLN A 169 -4.58 3.66 -12.56
C GLN A 169 -3.49 3.19 -13.52
N ALA A 170 -2.59 2.30 -13.07
CA ALA A 170 -1.57 1.71 -13.94
C ALA A 170 -2.13 0.93 -15.14
N ARG A 171 -3.40 0.51 -15.10
CA ARG A 171 -4.08 -0.20 -16.21
C ARG A 171 -4.67 0.74 -17.27
N GLY A 172 -4.80 2.03 -16.95
CA GLY A 172 -5.27 3.05 -17.89
C GLY A 172 -4.47 4.34 -17.75
N PRO A 173 -3.17 4.34 -18.11
CA PRO A 173 -2.39 5.57 -18.16
C PRO A 173 -3.05 6.59 -19.10
N GLY A 174 -3.16 7.84 -18.67
CA GLY A 174 -3.82 8.92 -19.41
C GLY A 174 -5.36 8.83 -19.47
N TYR A 175 -5.99 7.88 -18.77
CA TYR A 175 -7.45 7.81 -18.73
C TYR A 175 -8.03 8.92 -17.86
N HIS A 176 -9.28 9.29 -18.14
CA HIS A 176 -10.06 10.15 -17.25
C HIS A 176 -10.65 9.28 -16.14
N TRP A 177 -10.07 9.42 -14.95
CA TRP A 177 -10.45 8.62 -13.78
C TRP A 177 -11.51 9.30 -12.94
N SER A 178 -12.48 8.52 -12.49
CA SER A 178 -13.51 8.95 -11.55
C SER A 178 -13.80 7.86 -10.52
N THR A 179 -14.47 8.21 -9.44
CA THR A 179 -15.05 7.25 -8.49
C THR A 179 -16.56 7.33 -8.52
N VAL A 180 -17.24 6.27 -8.08
CA VAL A 180 -18.64 6.40 -7.70
C VAL A 180 -18.80 7.25 -6.43
N ARG A 181 -20.04 7.44 -5.99
CA ARG A 181 -20.35 8.13 -4.72
C ARG A 181 -19.57 7.53 -3.57
N LEU A 182 -18.85 8.41 -2.86
CA LEU A 182 -18.04 8.03 -1.71
C LEU A 182 -18.93 7.79 -0.49
N ASP A 183 -18.60 6.74 0.26
CA ASP A 183 -19.14 6.56 1.60
C ASP A 183 -18.74 7.74 2.51
N GLN A 184 -19.65 8.10 3.42
CA GLN A 184 -19.50 9.29 4.28
C GLN A 184 -18.89 8.98 5.65
N SER A 185 -18.40 7.76 5.88
CA SER A 185 -17.64 7.46 7.10
C SER A 185 -16.34 8.26 7.16
N GLU A 186 -15.88 8.54 8.38
CA GLU A 186 -14.58 9.19 8.63
C GLU A 186 -13.43 8.39 8.00
N ASP A 187 -13.47 7.06 8.09
CA ASP A 187 -12.47 6.17 7.46
C ASP A 187 -12.39 6.37 5.94
N SER A 188 -13.54 6.53 5.27
CA SER A 188 -13.62 6.80 3.83
C SER A 188 -13.09 8.19 3.50
N GLN A 189 -13.52 9.22 4.22
CA GLN A 189 -13.08 10.60 4.00
C GLN A 189 -11.56 10.76 4.22
N ASP A 190 -11.03 10.18 5.30
CA ASP A 190 -9.59 10.13 5.58
C ASP A 190 -8.82 9.44 4.46
N PHE A 191 -9.33 8.30 3.98
CA PHE A 191 -8.70 7.57 2.90
C PHE A 191 -8.58 8.45 1.65
N TRP A 192 -9.68 9.06 1.20
CA TRP A 192 -9.68 9.86 -0.02
C TRP A 192 -8.88 11.16 0.12
N ALA A 193 -8.94 11.83 1.27
CA ALA A 193 -8.09 12.99 1.57
C ALA A 193 -6.59 12.66 1.58
N TYR A 194 -6.24 11.41 1.92
CA TYR A 194 -4.88 10.92 1.90
C TYR A 194 -4.44 10.37 0.54
N GLN A 195 -5.23 10.42 -0.53
CA GLN A 195 -4.74 9.96 -1.83
C GLN A 195 -3.82 11.00 -2.50
N ASP A 196 -2.91 10.50 -3.33
CA ASP A 196 -2.03 11.26 -4.21
C ASP A 196 -1.94 10.44 -5.50
N PRO A 197 -3.03 10.41 -6.28
CA PRO A 197 -3.16 9.49 -7.40
C PRO A 197 -2.18 9.88 -8.52
N ALA A 198 -1.73 8.87 -9.28
CA ALA A 198 -0.82 9.09 -10.40
C ALA A 198 -1.50 9.80 -11.58
N GLU A 199 -2.80 9.56 -11.76
CA GLU A 199 -3.64 10.22 -12.75
C GLU A 199 -4.68 11.12 -12.05
N PRO A 200 -5.10 12.25 -12.67
CA PRO A 200 -6.19 13.06 -12.14
C PRO A 200 -7.43 12.22 -11.87
N LEU A 201 -7.95 12.32 -10.64
CA LEU A 201 -9.07 11.52 -10.15
C LEU A 201 -10.22 12.43 -9.71
N HIS A 202 -11.36 12.31 -10.39
CA HIS A 202 -12.60 12.97 -9.97
C HIS A 202 -13.30 12.12 -8.90
N LEU A 203 -13.68 12.74 -7.77
CA LEU A 203 -14.23 12.03 -6.63
C LEU A 203 -15.74 12.22 -6.51
N GLY A 204 -16.45 11.14 -6.22
CA GLY A 204 -17.87 11.16 -5.83
C GLY A 204 -18.89 11.13 -6.96
N GLU A 205 -18.47 11.35 -8.21
CA GLU A 205 -19.33 11.29 -9.39
C GLU A 205 -18.73 10.39 -10.48
N PRO A 206 -19.41 9.29 -10.87
CA PRO A 206 -18.88 8.38 -11.86
C PRO A 206 -19.07 8.93 -13.28
N HIS A 207 -17.99 8.99 -14.04
CA HIS A 207 -17.98 9.48 -15.41
C HIS A 207 -18.09 8.33 -16.42
N TYR A 208 -19.22 7.62 -16.45
CA TYR A 208 -19.46 6.52 -17.40
C TYR A 208 -19.64 7.02 -18.84
N CYS A 209 -19.02 6.33 -19.80
CA CYS A 209 -19.33 6.45 -21.23
C CYS A 209 -20.49 5.52 -21.64
N THR A 210 -20.99 5.64 -22.86
CA THR A 210 -22.09 4.81 -23.38
C THR A 210 -21.80 3.32 -23.28
N HIS A 211 -20.60 2.86 -23.66
CA HIS A 211 -20.20 1.45 -23.56
C HIS A 211 -20.25 0.90 -22.12
N MET A 212 -19.90 1.74 -21.14
CA MET A 212 -19.97 1.37 -19.73
C MET A 212 -21.41 1.28 -19.23
N ARG A 213 -22.27 2.22 -19.67
CA ARG A 213 -23.70 2.22 -19.35
C ARG A 213 -24.40 1.00 -19.93
N GLU A 214 -24.13 0.68 -21.20
CA GLU A 214 -24.60 -0.55 -21.86
C GLU A 214 -24.15 -1.80 -21.08
N ALA A 215 -22.88 -1.88 -20.68
CA ALA A 215 -22.37 -2.98 -19.88
C ALA A 215 -22.99 -3.07 -18.47
N ASN A 216 -23.53 -1.96 -17.95
CA ASN A 216 -24.28 -1.91 -16.69
C ASN A 216 -25.77 -2.23 -16.88
N GLY A 217 -26.25 -2.43 -18.12
CA GLY A 217 -27.69 -2.59 -18.42
C GLY A 217 -28.48 -1.29 -18.35
N GLU A 218 -27.81 -0.14 -18.33
CA GLU A 218 -28.40 1.19 -18.41
C GLU A 218 -28.67 1.50 -19.88
N TRP A 219 -29.82 1.06 -20.39
CA TRP A 219 -30.28 1.41 -21.74
C TRP A 219 -30.58 2.91 -21.80
N VAL A 220 -29.90 3.62 -22.72
CA VAL A 220 -30.17 5.01 -23.10
C VAL A 220 -31.01 5.01 -24.36
#